data_AF-A0A944Z683-F1
#
_entry.id   AF-A0A944Z683-F1
#
_cell.length_a   1.000
_cell.length_b   1.000
_cell.length_c   1.000
_cell.angle_alpha   90.00
_cell.angle_beta   90.00
_cell.angle_gamma   90.00
#
_symmetry.space_group_name_H-M   'P 1'
#
loop_
_entity.id
_entity.type
_entity.pdbx_description
1 polymer ?
#
loop_
_entity_poly.entity_id
_entity_poly.type
_entity_poly.pdbx_seq_one_letter_code
_entity_poly.pdbx_strand_id
1 'polypeptide(L)'
;MEDHTKFGKKVFIRNTGKDEYWLQNIIYDNPSRLGLGNLIPVNKEKQQSNGGRLDILLKDPDDNNSMYEVEVMLGETDPSHIIRSIEYWDNEKRRYPQRQHFCVLIAESFDRRYFNVIQILSLNVPMIAIQADLLEVNGEYILNFSKILDVYVEPEDEEEISVVTESTWDDRANWTLGTAKELLNMISEKTKNISLKLTQSYINIMIDGKNSYYFDKRTKPNSILWFNVKDEEKEDAIKALFDKNNIVFNFHNKYKDFSLTIDKKFICDNKNIILELHKLRYKEYKTEELI
;
A
#
# COMPACT_ATOMS: atom_id res chain seq x y z
N MET A 1 -9.31 -23.29 36.13
CA MET A 1 -8.46 -22.69 35.10
C MET A 1 -7.78 -21.51 35.76
N GLU A 2 -6.55 -21.68 36.22
CA GLU A 2 -5.76 -20.55 36.72
C GLU A 2 -5.47 -19.63 35.54
N ASP A 3 -5.84 -18.37 35.70
CA ASP A 3 -5.60 -17.31 34.73
C ASP A 3 -4.10 -17.00 34.74
N HIS A 4 -3.34 -17.63 33.84
CA HIS A 4 -1.90 -17.46 33.68
C HIS A 4 -1.54 -16.16 32.92
N THR A 5 -2.33 -15.10 33.07
CA THR A 5 -1.99 -13.80 32.49
C THR A 5 -0.91 -13.14 33.34
N LYS A 6 0.35 -13.29 32.92
CA LYS A 6 1.49 -12.61 33.56
C LYS A 6 1.62 -11.20 33.00
N PHE A 7 1.53 -10.19 33.86
CA PHE A 7 1.65 -8.79 33.49
C PHE A 7 3.13 -8.39 33.35
N GLY A 8 3.52 -7.91 32.17
CA GLY A 8 4.84 -7.32 31.94
C GLY A 8 4.93 -5.91 32.51
N LYS A 9 6.08 -5.55 33.07
CA LYS A 9 6.33 -4.20 33.57
C LYS A 9 7.01 -3.37 32.47
N LYS A 10 6.44 -2.23 32.09
CA LYS A 10 7.11 -1.27 31.22
C LYS A 10 8.33 -0.67 31.94
N VAL A 11 9.48 -0.70 31.28
CA VAL A 11 10.73 -0.13 31.75
C VAL A 11 11.32 0.76 30.67
N PHE A 12 12.04 1.82 31.07
CA PHE A 12 12.78 2.62 30.11
C PHE A 12 14.05 1.89 29.66
N ILE A 13 14.35 1.90 28.36
CA ILE A 13 15.52 1.26 27.73
C ILE A 13 16.81 1.69 28.43
N ARG A 14 16.97 3.01 28.66
CA ARG A 14 18.12 3.58 29.39
C ARG A 14 18.31 3.00 30.79
N ASN A 15 17.24 2.60 31.47
CA ASN A 15 17.31 2.01 32.82
C ASN A 15 17.81 0.56 32.80
N THR A 16 17.98 -0.03 31.61
CA THR A 16 18.49 -1.40 31.43
C THR A 16 19.93 -1.45 30.94
N GLY A 17 20.65 -0.32 30.99
CA GLY A 17 22.04 -0.19 30.53
C GLY A 17 22.19 -0.17 29.00
N LYS A 18 21.10 0.02 28.27
CA LYS A 18 21.06 0.12 26.81
C LYS A 18 20.97 1.58 26.39
N ASP A 19 21.59 1.93 25.28
CA ASP A 19 21.63 3.28 24.73
C ASP A 19 20.81 3.40 23.44
N GLU A 20 20.82 4.59 22.84
CA GLU A 20 20.11 4.87 21.60
C GLU A 20 20.68 4.06 20.43
N TYR A 21 22.01 3.88 20.38
CA TYR A 21 22.68 3.04 19.38
C TYR A 21 22.19 1.58 19.42
N TRP A 22 21.92 1.04 20.60
CA TRP A 22 21.32 -0.28 20.74
C TRP A 22 19.95 -0.36 20.05
N LEU A 23 19.09 0.64 20.27
CA LEU A 23 17.77 0.70 19.64
C LEU A 23 17.89 0.88 18.13
N GLN A 24 18.80 1.76 17.68
CA GLN A 24 19.10 1.96 16.27
C GLN A 24 19.55 0.66 15.58
N ASN A 25 20.42 -0.14 16.22
CA ASN A 25 20.89 -1.41 15.68
C ASN A 25 19.72 -2.39 15.45
N ILE A 26 18.82 -2.51 16.43
CA ILE A 26 17.65 -3.41 16.31
C ILE A 26 16.77 -3.01 15.14
N ILE A 27 16.55 -1.71 14.95
CA ILE A 27 15.73 -1.18 13.85
C ILE A 27 16.45 -1.39 12.52
N TYR A 28 17.75 -1.09 12.45
CA TYR A 28 18.54 -1.19 11.23
C TYR A 28 18.65 -2.64 10.74
N ASP A 29 18.88 -3.58 11.66
CA ASP A 29 19.05 -5.01 11.35
C ASP A 29 17.73 -5.67 10.96
N ASN A 30 16.59 -5.17 11.46
CA ASN A 30 15.28 -5.68 11.11
C ASN A 30 14.19 -4.58 11.08
N PRO A 31 14.12 -3.79 9.99
CA PRO A 31 13.17 -2.68 9.87
C PRO A 31 11.71 -3.10 9.88
N SER A 32 11.41 -4.37 9.53
CA SER A 32 10.02 -4.89 9.53
C SER A 32 9.34 -4.78 10.90
N ARG A 33 10.14 -4.72 11.98
CA ARG A 33 9.65 -4.50 13.35
C ARG A 33 8.89 -3.19 13.53
N LEU A 34 9.11 -2.19 12.67
CA LEU A 34 8.42 -0.90 12.72
C LEU A 34 6.98 -0.96 12.18
N GLY A 35 6.59 -2.05 11.50
CA GLY A 35 5.25 -2.17 10.90
C GLY A 35 5.01 -1.22 9.73
N LEU A 36 6.06 -0.80 9.03
CA LEU A 36 6.02 0.14 7.91
C LEU A 36 6.14 -0.54 6.53
N GLY A 37 5.91 -1.85 6.46
CA GLY A 37 6.11 -2.64 5.25
C GLY A 37 7.53 -3.21 5.13
N ASN A 38 7.90 -3.63 3.91
CA ASN A 38 9.17 -4.31 3.62
C ASN A 38 10.33 -3.32 3.38
N LEU A 39 10.64 -2.50 4.38
CA LEU A 39 11.71 -1.50 4.27
C LEU A 39 13.10 -2.15 4.34
N ILE A 40 14.03 -1.62 3.56
CA ILE A 40 15.44 -2.03 3.59
C ILE A 40 16.35 -0.89 4.05
N PRO A 41 17.42 -1.19 4.82
CA PRO A 41 18.35 -0.18 5.29
C PRO A 41 19.18 0.40 4.15
N VAL A 42 19.39 1.73 4.18
CA VAL A 42 20.23 2.46 3.22
C VAL A 42 21.50 2.96 3.88
N ASN A 43 21.35 3.66 5.02
CA ASN A 43 22.48 4.20 5.74
C ASN A 43 22.13 4.31 7.23
N LYS A 44 23.12 4.13 8.08
CA LYS A 44 23.01 4.40 9.52
C LYS A 44 23.91 5.58 9.82
N GLU A 45 23.49 6.45 10.71
CA GLU A 45 24.37 7.45 11.30
C GLU A 45 24.95 8.39 10.21
N LYS A 46 24.05 8.80 9.30
CA LYS A 46 24.38 9.56 8.08
C LYS A 46 24.62 11.02 8.42
N GLN A 47 25.85 11.48 8.20
CA GLN A 47 26.22 12.89 8.36
C GLN A 47 25.41 13.81 7.44
N GLN A 48 24.93 14.92 8.00
CA GLN A 48 24.10 15.91 7.31
C GLN A 48 24.93 17.16 6.94
N SER A 49 24.60 17.80 5.81
CA SER A 49 25.39 18.92 5.27
C SER A 49 25.42 20.15 6.17
N ASN A 50 24.37 20.36 6.96
CA ASN A 50 24.22 21.50 7.86
C ASN A 50 24.67 21.20 9.31
N GLY A 51 25.32 20.04 9.52
CA GLY A 51 25.67 19.53 10.84
C GLY A 51 24.63 18.56 11.39
N GLY A 52 25.04 17.77 12.38
CA GLY A 52 24.23 16.67 12.90
C GLY A 52 24.29 15.40 12.05
N ARG A 53 23.45 14.44 12.41
CA ARG A 53 23.51 13.08 11.88
C ARG A 53 22.14 12.44 11.97
N LEU A 54 21.65 11.98 10.83
CA LEU A 54 20.41 11.19 10.74
C LEU A 54 20.71 9.77 11.23
N ASP A 55 19.93 9.30 12.20
CA ASP A 55 20.18 8.00 12.84
C ASP A 55 20.03 6.84 11.86
N ILE A 56 18.92 6.77 11.13
CA ILE A 56 18.70 5.71 10.15
C ILE A 56 17.99 6.27 8.90
N LEU A 57 18.49 5.88 7.73
CA LEU A 57 17.82 6.06 6.46
C LEU A 57 17.39 4.69 5.93
N LEU A 58 16.10 4.51 5.73
CA LEU A 58 15.52 3.33 5.09
C LEU A 58 14.92 3.70 3.73
N LYS A 59 14.67 2.70 2.90
CA LYS A 59 13.91 2.85 1.66
C LYS A 59 12.97 1.67 1.44
N ASP A 60 11.92 1.92 0.68
CA ASP A 60 11.11 0.86 0.11
C ASP A 60 11.81 0.32 -1.16
N PRO A 61 12.10 -1.00 -1.28
CA PRO A 61 12.71 -1.59 -2.47
C PRO A 61 11.73 -1.71 -3.65
N ASP A 62 10.42 -1.79 -3.37
CA ASP A 62 9.36 -2.08 -4.35
C ASP A 62 8.76 -0.79 -4.93
N ASP A 63 8.79 0.29 -4.15
CA ASP A 63 8.45 1.64 -4.56
C ASP A 63 9.74 2.47 -4.68
N ASN A 64 10.33 2.47 -5.88
CA ASN A 64 11.70 2.90 -6.21
C ASN A 64 12.09 4.35 -5.79
N ASN A 65 11.20 5.09 -5.12
CA ASN A 65 11.38 6.47 -4.70
C ASN A 65 10.97 6.78 -3.25
N SER A 66 10.54 5.83 -2.43
CA SER A 66 10.15 6.12 -1.03
C SER A 66 11.32 5.97 -0.05
N MET A 67 11.58 7.03 0.72
CA MET A 67 12.64 7.13 1.73
C MET A 67 12.04 7.43 3.10
N TYR A 68 12.61 6.82 4.14
CA TYR A 68 12.19 7.01 5.52
C TYR A 68 13.39 7.49 6.33
N GLU A 69 13.31 8.74 6.76
CA GLU A 69 14.29 9.39 7.63
C GLU A 69 13.88 9.15 9.08
N VAL A 70 14.53 8.18 9.72
CA VAL A 70 14.21 7.74 11.08
C VAL A 70 15.14 8.42 12.08
N GLU A 71 14.54 9.13 13.03
CA GLU A 71 15.17 9.70 14.21
C GLU A 71 14.72 8.92 15.45
N VAL A 72 15.68 8.50 16.25
CA VAL A 72 15.46 7.66 17.44
C VAL A 72 15.77 8.46 18.69
N MET A 73 14.99 8.26 19.74
CA MET A 73 15.29 8.83 21.04
C MET A 73 14.89 7.92 22.18
N LEU A 74 15.66 7.98 23.27
CA LEU A 74 15.29 7.35 24.52
C LEU A 74 14.53 8.30 25.44
N GLY A 75 13.57 7.76 26.17
CA GLY A 75 12.72 8.51 27.10
C GLY A 75 11.52 9.21 26.45
N GLU A 76 11.09 10.28 27.11
CA GLU A 76 9.96 11.09 26.68
C GLU A 76 10.34 11.98 25.51
N THR A 77 9.42 12.12 24.55
CA THR A 77 9.60 12.98 23.39
C THR A 77 9.94 14.41 23.81
N ASP A 78 10.85 15.06 23.08
CA ASP A 78 11.27 16.43 23.36
C ASP A 78 11.31 17.31 22.10
N PRO A 79 11.38 18.65 22.26
CA PRO A 79 11.40 19.57 21.12
C PRO A 79 12.59 19.37 20.19
N SER A 80 13.76 19.02 20.74
CA SER A 80 15.00 18.91 19.98
C SER A 80 14.91 17.77 18.97
N HIS A 81 14.39 16.61 19.36
CA HIS A 81 14.24 15.47 18.45
C HIS A 81 13.15 15.69 17.41
N ILE A 82 12.05 16.34 17.77
CA ILE A 82 11.02 16.74 16.79
C ILE A 82 11.63 17.63 15.71
N ILE A 83 12.40 18.65 16.12
CA ILE A 83 13.06 19.57 15.18
C ILE A 83 14.08 18.82 14.31
N ARG A 84 14.97 18.01 14.92
CA ARG A 84 15.97 17.22 14.17
C ARG A 84 15.34 16.31 13.11
N SER A 85 14.27 15.60 13.49
CA SER A 85 13.55 14.71 12.56
C SER A 85 13.07 15.47 11.31
N ILE A 86 12.51 16.65 11.51
CA ILE A 86 11.99 17.50 10.41
C ILE A 86 13.13 18.09 9.58
N GLU A 87 14.21 18.56 10.22
CA GLU A 87 15.38 19.10 9.52
C GLU A 87 16.06 18.04 8.64
N TYR A 88 16.20 16.80 9.14
CA TYR A 88 16.81 15.71 8.39
C TYR A 88 15.93 15.26 7.22
N TRP A 89 14.61 15.16 7.44
CA TRP A 89 13.65 14.95 6.37
C TRP A 89 13.74 16.04 5.28
N ASP A 90 13.73 17.31 5.67
CA ASP A 90 13.76 18.45 4.74
C ASP A 90 15.08 18.47 3.93
N ASN A 91 16.21 18.14 4.56
CA ASN A 91 17.50 18.02 3.89
C ASN A 91 17.51 16.89 2.84
N GLU A 92 17.02 15.69 3.19
CA GLU A 92 16.95 14.58 2.23
C GLU A 92 15.97 14.88 1.09
N LYS A 93 14.82 15.47 1.38
CA LYS A 93 13.84 15.91 0.38
C LYS A 93 14.40 16.97 -0.57
N ARG A 94 15.14 17.97 -0.07
CA ARG A 94 15.82 18.96 -0.93
C ARG A 94 16.89 18.31 -1.81
N ARG A 95 17.59 17.32 -1.30
CA ARG A 95 18.62 16.59 -2.04
C ARG A 95 18.03 15.69 -3.12
N TYR A 96 16.88 15.07 -2.87
CA TYR A 96 16.19 14.16 -3.79
C TYR A 96 14.70 14.51 -3.95
N PRO A 97 14.35 15.64 -4.57
CA PRO A 97 12.99 16.18 -4.56
C PRO A 97 11.95 15.34 -5.32
N GLN A 98 12.40 14.41 -6.16
CA GLN A 98 11.50 13.49 -6.90
C GLN A 98 11.11 12.27 -6.06
N ARG A 99 11.83 11.99 -4.97
CA ARG A 99 11.54 10.91 -4.03
C ARG A 99 10.43 11.32 -3.08
N GLN A 100 9.66 10.34 -2.65
CA GLN A 100 8.75 10.49 -1.52
C GLN A 100 9.57 10.32 -0.24
N HIS A 101 9.41 11.24 0.70
CA HIS A 101 10.18 11.27 1.95
C HIS A 101 9.23 11.28 3.14
N PHE A 102 9.50 10.42 4.11
CA PHE A 102 8.73 10.25 5.32
C PHE A 102 9.61 10.49 6.54
N CYS A 103 9.21 11.45 7.37
CA CYS A 103 9.86 11.74 8.64
C CYS A 103 9.35 10.73 9.69
N VAL A 104 10.22 9.89 10.24
CA VAL A 104 9.84 8.89 11.24
C VAL A 104 10.49 9.25 12.58
N LEU A 105 9.67 9.51 13.61
CA LEU A 105 10.14 9.78 14.96
C LEU A 105 9.84 8.59 15.86
N ILE A 106 10.86 8.06 16.53
CA ILE A 106 10.76 6.92 17.44
C ILE A 106 11.16 7.34 18.86
N ALA A 107 10.25 7.18 19.83
CA ALA A 107 10.50 7.52 21.23
C ALA A 107 9.90 6.47 22.18
N GLU A 108 10.35 6.43 23.44
CA GLU A 108 9.79 5.49 24.43
C GLU A 108 8.43 5.94 24.99
N SER A 109 8.14 7.23 24.90
CA SER A 109 6.88 7.82 25.34
C SER A 109 6.60 9.12 24.60
N PHE A 110 5.35 9.31 24.19
CA PHE A 110 4.85 10.56 23.64
C PHE A 110 3.88 11.17 24.65
N ASP A 111 4.28 12.28 25.26
CA ASP A 111 3.34 13.03 26.10
C ASP A 111 2.25 13.68 25.23
N ARG A 112 1.14 14.07 25.86
CA ARG A 112 0.00 14.67 25.16
C ARG A 112 0.37 15.99 24.47
N ARG A 113 1.30 16.76 25.04
CA ARG A 113 1.69 18.07 24.51
C ARG A 113 2.44 17.89 23.18
N TYR A 114 3.46 17.04 23.17
CA TYR A 114 4.28 16.77 21.99
C TYR A 114 3.51 15.98 20.95
N PHE A 115 2.66 15.05 21.35
CA PHE A 115 1.75 14.38 20.42
C PHE A 115 0.90 15.38 19.63
N ASN A 116 0.27 16.35 20.31
CA ASN A 116 -0.51 17.40 19.64
C ASN A 116 0.35 18.25 18.68
N VAL A 117 1.60 18.55 19.06
CA VAL A 117 2.51 19.31 18.20
C VAL A 117 2.86 18.52 16.93
N ILE A 118 3.23 17.24 17.08
CA ILE A 118 3.56 16.36 15.95
C ILE A 118 2.34 16.21 15.03
N GLN A 119 1.13 16.05 15.57
CA GLN A 119 -0.11 15.97 14.80
C GLN A 119 -0.37 17.23 13.95
N ILE A 120 -0.08 18.42 14.47
CA ILE A 120 -0.22 19.67 13.70
C ILE A 120 0.82 19.73 12.59
N LEU A 121 2.06 19.34 12.90
CA LEU A 121 3.15 19.33 11.92
C LEU A 121 2.94 18.29 10.82
N SER A 122 2.28 17.17 11.14
CA SER A 122 2.02 16.08 10.19
C SER A 122 1.08 16.46 9.04
N LEU A 123 0.38 17.60 9.14
CA LEU A 123 -0.43 18.15 8.04
C LEU A 123 0.44 18.71 6.89
N ASN A 124 1.69 19.06 7.17
CA ASN A 124 2.60 19.67 6.17
C ASN A 124 3.84 18.82 5.91
N VAL A 125 4.22 17.99 6.88
CA VAL A 125 5.35 17.07 6.79
C VAL A 125 4.78 15.64 6.88
N PRO A 126 5.11 14.70 5.97
CA PRO A 126 4.67 13.31 6.05
C PRO A 126 5.32 12.61 7.26
N MET A 127 4.79 12.87 8.45
CA MET A 127 5.35 12.39 9.72
C MET A 127 4.68 11.10 10.17
N ILE A 128 5.50 10.18 10.66
CA ILE A 128 5.10 8.93 11.31
C ILE A 128 5.71 8.95 12.70
N ALA A 129 4.92 8.65 13.74
CA ALA A 129 5.42 8.52 15.10
C ALA A 129 5.22 7.10 15.62
N ILE A 130 6.30 6.51 16.14
CA ILE A 130 6.31 5.12 16.64
C ILE A 130 6.80 5.12 18.09
N GLN A 131 6.00 4.54 18.98
CA GLN A 131 6.40 4.32 20.36
C GLN A 131 7.18 3.00 20.49
N ALA A 132 8.36 3.05 21.10
CA ALA A 132 9.17 1.90 21.46
C ALA A 132 8.95 1.52 22.93
N ASP A 133 8.23 0.43 23.17
CA ASP A 133 7.91 -0.07 24.51
C ASP A 133 8.80 -1.25 24.88
N LEU A 134 9.59 -1.10 25.95
CA LEU A 134 10.34 -2.22 26.53
C LEU A 134 9.58 -2.79 27.73
N LEU A 135 9.17 -4.05 27.63
CA LEU A 135 8.46 -4.79 28.66
C LEU A 135 9.39 -5.82 29.30
N GLU A 136 9.45 -5.85 30.62
CA GLU A 136 10.13 -6.90 31.38
C GLU A 136 9.12 -7.97 31.79
N VAL A 137 9.35 -9.22 31.35
CA VAL A 137 8.49 -10.39 31.65
C VAL A 137 9.39 -11.55 32.07
N ASN A 138 9.26 -12.02 33.31
CA ASN A 138 10.06 -13.14 33.86
C ASN A 138 11.60 -12.96 33.72
N GLY A 139 12.10 -11.72 33.76
CA GLY A 139 13.54 -11.42 33.60
C GLY A 139 14.02 -11.32 32.15
N GLU A 140 13.12 -11.51 31.18
CA GLU A 140 13.39 -11.25 29.76
C GLU A 140 12.80 -9.89 29.34
N TYR A 141 13.42 -9.28 28.33
CA TYR A 141 12.96 -8.02 27.77
C TYR A 141 12.31 -8.22 26.40
N ILE A 142 11.08 -7.73 26.25
CA ILE A 142 10.32 -7.72 25.00
C ILE A 142 10.24 -6.27 24.53
N LEU A 143 10.82 -5.97 23.36
CA LEU A 143 10.71 -4.68 22.72
C LEU A 143 9.58 -4.71 21.69
N ASN A 144 8.60 -3.81 21.85
CA ASN A 144 7.47 -3.65 20.95
C ASN A 144 7.48 -2.26 20.32
N PHE A 145 7.07 -2.17 19.05
CA PHE A 145 6.91 -0.90 18.35
C PHE A 145 5.44 -0.70 18.00
N SER A 146 4.90 0.44 18.40
CA SER A 146 3.50 0.80 18.16
C SER A 146 3.44 2.10 17.37
N LYS A 147 2.86 2.08 16.17
CA LYS A 147 2.59 3.31 15.41
C LYS A 147 1.46 4.07 16.08
N ILE A 148 1.74 5.29 16.54
CA ILE A 148 0.78 6.16 17.23
C ILE A 148 0.27 7.31 16.36
N LEU A 149 1.03 7.66 15.32
CA LEU A 149 0.65 8.61 14.28
C LEU A 149 1.12 8.04 12.94
N ASP A 150 0.23 8.07 11.96
CA ASP A 150 0.53 7.71 10.59
C ASP A 150 0.48 8.96 9.71
N VAL A 151 1.00 8.82 8.48
CA VAL A 151 0.91 9.88 7.48
C VAL A 151 -0.56 10.22 7.25
N TYR A 152 -0.90 11.52 7.26
CA TYR A 152 -2.23 11.96 6.91
C TYR A 152 -2.51 11.57 5.45
N VAL A 153 -3.52 10.73 5.25
CA VAL A 153 -4.12 10.47 3.95
C VAL A 153 -5.41 11.25 3.91
N GLU A 154 -5.50 12.21 3.00
CA GLU A 154 -6.76 12.92 2.75
C GLU A 154 -7.81 11.86 2.40
N PRO A 155 -8.94 11.80 3.13
CA PRO A 155 -10.03 10.93 2.75
C PRO A 155 -10.40 11.27 1.31
N GLU A 156 -10.45 10.28 0.42
CA GLU A 156 -11.12 10.48 -0.85
C GLU A 156 -12.54 10.96 -0.53
N ASP A 157 -12.97 12.08 -1.14
CA ASP A 157 -14.35 12.54 -1.02
C ASP A 157 -15.28 11.34 -1.26
N GLU A 158 -16.21 11.08 -0.34
CA GLU A 158 -17.32 10.17 -0.62
C GLU A 158 -17.99 10.71 -1.88
N GLU A 159 -17.73 10.10 -3.04
CA GLU A 159 -18.32 10.52 -4.31
C GLU A 159 -19.82 10.71 -4.07
N GLU A 160 -20.35 11.92 -4.25
CA GLU A 160 -21.79 12.17 -4.23
C GLU A 160 -22.43 11.11 -5.15
N ILE A 161 -23.29 10.26 -4.57
CA ILE A 161 -23.99 9.22 -5.31
C ILE A 161 -25.01 9.91 -6.22
N SER A 162 -24.54 10.42 -7.36
CA SER A 162 -25.44 10.71 -8.47
C SER A 162 -26.06 9.39 -8.90
N VAL A 163 -27.36 9.39 -9.18
CA VAL A 163 -28.00 8.24 -9.81
C VAL A 163 -27.43 8.10 -11.23
N VAL A 164 -26.43 7.23 -11.38
CA VAL A 164 -25.83 6.93 -12.68
C VAL A 164 -26.67 5.87 -13.37
N THR A 165 -27.22 6.23 -14.52
CA THR A 165 -27.98 5.33 -15.39
C THR A 165 -27.22 5.10 -16.70
N GLU A 166 -27.71 4.17 -17.52
CA GLU A 166 -27.14 3.94 -18.86
C GLU A 166 -27.17 5.23 -19.70
N SER A 167 -28.22 6.05 -19.55
CA SER A 167 -28.32 7.34 -20.25
C SER A 167 -27.19 8.31 -19.93
N THR A 168 -26.61 8.26 -18.72
CA THR A 168 -25.43 9.07 -18.36
C THR A 168 -24.21 8.68 -19.22
N TRP A 169 -24.11 7.41 -19.60
CA TRP A 169 -23.01 6.89 -20.40
C TRP A 169 -23.29 6.94 -21.91
N ASP A 170 -24.56 7.00 -22.33
CA ASP A 170 -24.93 7.09 -23.75
C ASP A 170 -24.35 8.35 -24.42
N ASP A 171 -24.43 9.50 -23.75
CA ASP A 171 -23.88 10.75 -24.28
C ASP A 171 -22.37 10.87 -24.07
N ARG A 172 -21.85 10.31 -22.97
CA ARG A 172 -20.45 10.49 -22.56
C ARG A 172 -19.49 9.50 -23.23
N ALA A 173 -19.86 8.23 -23.28
CA ALA A 173 -19.01 7.13 -23.74
C ALA A 173 -19.79 5.84 -24.04
N ASN A 174 -20.79 5.90 -24.93
CA ASN A 174 -21.60 4.73 -25.31
C ASN A 174 -20.78 3.53 -25.80
N TRP A 175 -19.62 3.77 -26.41
CA TRP A 175 -18.72 2.70 -26.86
C TRP A 175 -18.14 1.92 -25.69
N THR A 176 -17.87 2.57 -24.55
CA THR A 176 -17.35 1.91 -23.34
C THR A 176 -18.43 1.09 -22.67
N LEU A 177 -19.64 1.65 -22.53
CA LEU A 177 -20.81 0.89 -22.07
C LEU A 177 -21.11 -0.31 -22.95
N GLY A 178 -21.07 -0.12 -24.27
CA GLY A 178 -21.28 -1.19 -25.25
C GLY A 178 -20.21 -2.29 -25.17
N THR A 179 -18.95 -1.93 -24.93
CA THR A 179 -17.85 -2.89 -24.75
C THR A 179 -17.99 -3.65 -23.43
N ALA A 180 -18.35 -2.98 -22.34
CA ALA A 180 -18.58 -3.61 -21.05
C ALA A 180 -19.77 -4.59 -21.07
N LYS A 181 -20.88 -4.21 -21.73
CA LYS A 181 -22.03 -5.10 -21.95
C LYS A 181 -21.68 -6.32 -22.80
N GLU A 182 -20.84 -6.17 -23.81
CA GLU A 182 -20.39 -7.29 -24.63
C GLU A 182 -19.57 -8.30 -23.81
N LEU A 183 -18.62 -7.81 -22.99
CA LEU A 183 -17.87 -8.68 -22.08
C LEU A 183 -18.81 -9.35 -21.06
N LEU A 184 -19.71 -8.59 -20.45
CA LEU A 184 -20.70 -9.11 -19.49
C LEU A 184 -21.51 -10.26 -20.08
N ASN A 185 -22.09 -10.07 -21.27
CA ASN A 185 -22.86 -11.09 -21.96
C ASN A 185 -22.01 -12.35 -22.21
N MET A 186 -20.77 -12.17 -22.67
CA MET A 186 -19.86 -13.26 -22.98
C MET A 186 -19.55 -14.16 -21.77
N ILE A 187 -19.35 -13.57 -20.58
CA ILE A 187 -19.00 -14.32 -19.37
C ILE A 187 -20.23 -14.74 -18.56
N SER A 188 -21.38 -14.11 -18.75
CA SER A 188 -22.64 -14.44 -18.05
C SER A 188 -23.14 -15.87 -18.30
N GLU A 189 -22.80 -16.46 -19.45
CA GLU A 189 -23.16 -17.86 -19.77
C GLU A 189 -22.56 -18.87 -18.79
N LYS A 190 -21.43 -18.54 -18.15
CA LYS A 190 -20.64 -19.48 -17.35
C LYS A 190 -20.51 -19.07 -15.88
N THR A 191 -21.02 -17.90 -15.52
CA THR A 191 -20.77 -17.29 -14.21
C THR A 191 -22.08 -16.78 -13.62
N LYS A 192 -22.39 -17.23 -12.40
CA LYS A 192 -23.57 -16.80 -11.64
C LYS A 192 -23.27 -15.50 -10.89
N ASN A 193 -24.32 -14.82 -10.42
CA ASN A 193 -24.22 -13.60 -9.60
C ASN A 193 -23.38 -12.48 -10.22
N ILE A 194 -23.55 -12.29 -11.53
CA ILE A 194 -22.86 -11.25 -12.28
C ILE A 194 -23.76 -10.04 -12.46
N SER A 195 -23.21 -8.83 -12.27
CA SER A 195 -23.96 -7.59 -12.49
C SER A 195 -23.06 -6.49 -13.04
N LEU A 196 -23.69 -5.51 -13.71
CA LEU A 196 -23.03 -4.30 -14.21
C LEU A 196 -23.34 -3.15 -13.25
N LYS A 197 -22.32 -2.50 -12.70
CA LYS A 197 -22.45 -1.31 -11.86
C LYS A 197 -21.85 -0.12 -12.60
N LEU A 198 -22.64 0.92 -12.80
CA LEU A 198 -22.20 2.17 -13.43
C LEU A 198 -21.81 3.16 -12.34
N THR A 199 -20.65 3.81 -12.50
CA THR A 199 -20.26 4.99 -11.72
C THR A 199 -20.15 6.18 -12.67
N GLN A 200 -19.95 7.39 -12.12
CA GLN A 200 -19.73 8.54 -12.99
C GLN A 200 -18.48 8.33 -13.84
N SER A 201 -17.41 7.81 -13.23
CA SER A 201 -16.07 7.77 -13.81
C SER A 201 -15.76 6.50 -14.61
N TYR A 202 -16.31 5.35 -14.20
CA TYR A 202 -15.99 4.04 -14.76
C TYR A 202 -17.19 3.08 -14.73
N ILE A 203 -17.04 1.92 -15.36
CA ILE A 203 -18.05 0.84 -15.37
C ILE A 203 -17.44 -0.42 -14.77
N ASN A 204 -18.10 -1.01 -13.78
CA ASN A 204 -17.69 -2.25 -13.14
C ASN A 204 -18.55 -3.43 -13.59
N ILE A 205 -17.91 -4.57 -13.84
CA ILE A 205 -18.56 -5.88 -13.82
C ILE A 205 -18.25 -6.52 -12.47
N MET A 206 -19.29 -6.80 -11.70
CA MET A 206 -19.21 -7.45 -10.40
C MET A 206 -19.56 -8.92 -10.52
N ILE A 207 -18.82 -9.79 -9.82
CA ILE A 207 -19.10 -11.23 -9.68
C ILE A 207 -19.08 -11.57 -8.20
N ASP A 208 -20.14 -12.22 -7.72
CA ASP A 208 -20.31 -12.57 -6.29
C ASP A 208 -20.12 -11.35 -5.36
N GLY A 209 -20.62 -10.19 -5.79
CA GLY A 209 -20.53 -8.95 -5.03
C GLY A 209 -19.14 -8.28 -5.03
N LYS A 210 -18.16 -8.81 -5.76
CA LYS A 210 -16.80 -8.26 -5.85
C LYS A 210 -16.53 -7.68 -7.25
N ASN A 211 -15.80 -6.56 -7.31
CA ASN A 211 -15.34 -5.99 -8.58
C ASN A 211 -14.42 -7.00 -9.29
N SER A 212 -14.82 -7.43 -10.48
CA SER A 212 -14.06 -8.41 -11.26
C SER A 212 -13.35 -7.78 -12.43
N TYR A 213 -14.03 -6.90 -13.14
CA TYR A 213 -13.49 -6.11 -14.25
C TYR A 213 -13.96 -4.68 -14.10
N TYR A 214 -13.12 -3.72 -14.45
CA TYR A 214 -13.55 -2.32 -14.56
C TYR A 214 -13.09 -1.70 -15.87
N PHE A 215 -13.87 -0.73 -16.35
CA PHE A 215 -13.71 -0.10 -17.64
C PHE A 215 -13.62 1.42 -17.50
N ASP A 216 -12.57 1.99 -18.06
CA ASP A 216 -12.42 3.44 -18.24
C ASP A 216 -12.68 3.84 -19.69
N LYS A 217 -13.30 5.01 -19.87
CA LYS A 217 -13.44 5.59 -21.21
C LYS A 217 -12.07 6.02 -21.75
N ARG A 218 -11.81 5.73 -23.02
CA ARG A 218 -10.72 6.33 -23.81
C ARG A 218 -11.27 6.93 -25.09
N THR A 219 -10.38 7.47 -25.92
CA THR A 219 -10.74 7.99 -27.24
C THR A 219 -11.51 6.91 -28.02
N LYS A 220 -12.74 7.24 -28.43
CA LYS A 220 -13.62 6.34 -29.21
C LYS A 220 -12.83 5.73 -30.39
N PRO A 221 -12.92 4.41 -30.64
CA PRO A 221 -13.84 3.43 -30.02
C PRO A 221 -13.31 2.75 -28.75
N ASN A 222 -12.15 3.15 -28.25
CA ASN A 222 -11.42 2.39 -27.24
C ASN A 222 -11.89 2.67 -25.81
N SER A 223 -11.66 1.67 -24.96
CA SER A 223 -11.79 1.67 -23.51
C SER A 223 -10.53 1.03 -22.91
N ILE A 224 -10.24 1.30 -21.63
CA ILE A 224 -9.29 0.44 -20.90
C ILE A 224 -10.06 -0.55 -20.07
N LEU A 225 -9.79 -1.83 -20.26
CA LEU A 225 -10.20 -2.90 -19.37
C LEU A 225 -9.12 -3.13 -18.33
N TRP A 226 -9.54 -3.23 -17.09
CA TRP A 226 -8.67 -3.52 -15.97
C TRP A 226 -9.19 -4.68 -15.14
N PHE A 227 -8.26 -5.44 -14.56
CA PHE A 227 -8.58 -6.48 -13.60
C PHE A 227 -7.38 -6.87 -12.74
N ASN A 228 -7.68 -7.24 -11.49
CA ASN A 228 -6.69 -7.65 -10.50
C ASN A 228 -6.48 -9.18 -10.48
N VAL A 229 -5.24 -9.61 -10.26
CA VAL A 229 -4.84 -11.02 -10.06
C VAL A 229 -3.71 -11.11 -9.03
N LYS A 230 -4.05 -11.46 -7.78
CA LYS A 230 -3.06 -11.54 -6.68
C LYS A 230 -2.24 -12.83 -6.63
N ASP A 231 -2.72 -13.88 -7.29
CA ASP A 231 -2.10 -15.20 -7.32
C ASP A 231 -1.04 -15.23 -8.42
N GLU A 232 0.22 -15.51 -8.05
CA GLU A 232 1.37 -15.44 -8.96
C GLU A 232 1.29 -16.49 -10.08
N GLU A 233 0.78 -17.69 -9.80
CA GLU A 233 0.62 -18.72 -10.84
C GLU A 233 -0.44 -18.30 -11.88
N LYS A 234 -1.54 -17.67 -11.44
CA LYS A 234 -2.54 -17.11 -12.36
C LYS A 234 -1.97 -15.93 -13.14
N GLU A 235 -1.20 -15.07 -12.48
CA GLU A 235 -0.53 -13.93 -13.10
C GLU A 235 0.34 -14.39 -14.27
N ASP A 236 1.22 -15.37 -14.04
CA ASP A 236 2.13 -15.91 -15.06
C ASP A 236 1.38 -16.63 -16.17
N ALA A 237 0.33 -17.41 -15.84
CA ALA A 237 -0.52 -18.05 -16.83
C ALA A 237 -1.23 -17.03 -17.74
N ILE A 238 -1.66 -15.89 -17.19
CA ILE A 238 -2.33 -14.83 -17.95
C ILE A 238 -1.35 -14.08 -18.84
N LYS A 239 -0.14 -13.77 -18.35
CA LYS A 239 0.94 -13.18 -19.17
C LYS A 239 1.27 -14.09 -20.36
N ALA A 240 1.48 -15.38 -20.09
CA ALA A 240 1.76 -16.37 -21.13
C ALA A 240 0.61 -16.50 -22.15
N LEU A 241 -0.65 -16.43 -21.69
CA LEU A 241 -1.81 -16.42 -22.58
C LEU A 241 -1.81 -15.21 -23.51
N PHE A 242 -1.50 -14.01 -23.00
CA PHE A 242 -1.47 -12.79 -23.79
C PHE A 242 -0.29 -12.76 -24.76
N ASP A 243 0.92 -13.12 -24.32
CA ASP A 243 2.12 -13.16 -25.16
C ASP A 243 1.94 -14.13 -26.33
N LYS A 244 1.42 -15.34 -26.06
CA LYS A 244 1.16 -16.36 -27.09
C LYS A 244 0.19 -15.89 -28.17
N ASN A 245 -0.75 -15.01 -27.82
CA ASN A 245 -1.78 -14.51 -28.72
C ASN A 245 -1.51 -13.09 -29.23
N ASN A 246 -0.30 -12.54 -28.99
CA ASN A 246 0.08 -11.17 -29.35
C ASN A 246 -0.88 -10.10 -28.82
N ILE A 247 -1.42 -10.31 -27.61
CA ILE A 247 -2.29 -9.34 -26.95
C ILE A 247 -1.41 -8.35 -26.19
N VAL A 248 -1.52 -7.07 -26.52
CA VAL A 248 -0.78 -6.00 -25.82
C VAL A 248 -1.49 -5.70 -24.49
N PHE A 249 -0.74 -5.76 -23.40
CA PHE A 249 -1.21 -5.45 -22.06
C PHE A 249 -0.15 -4.65 -21.28
N ASN A 250 -0.58 -3.95 -20.23
CA ASN A 250 0.31 -3.46 -19.18
C ASN A 250 0.05 -4.22 -17.88
N PHE A 251 1.07 -4.34 -17.05
CA PHE A 251 0.96 -4.97 -15.73
C PHE A 251 1.62 -4.10 -14.66
N HIS A 252 0.88 -3.78 -13.61
CA HIS A 252 1.35 -3.00 -12.46
C HIS A 252 1.66 -3.92 -11.27
N ASN A 253 2.94 -4.13 -10.96
CA ASN A 253 3.35 -5.11 -9.95
C ASN A 253 2.85 -4.79 -8.51
N LYS A 254 2.85 -3.51 -8.11
CA LYS A 254 2.38 -3.06 -6.78
C LYS A 254 0.92 -3.41 -6.52
N TYR A 255 0.07 -3.16 -7.51
CA TYR A 255 -1.37 -3.36 -7.38
C TYR A 255 -1.80 -4.74 -7.86
N LYS A 256 -0.94 -5.47 -8.58
CA LYS A 256 -1.23 -6.76 -9.22
C LYS A 256 -2.35 -6.64 -10.27
N ASP A 257 -2.35 -5.54 -11.01
CA ASP A 257 -3.37 -5.19 -11.99
C ASP A 257 -2.89 -5.30 -13.43
N PHE A 258 -3.72 -5.91 -14.26
CA PHE A 258 -3.59 -5.90 -15.71
C PHE A 258 -4.42 -4.78 -16.32
N SER A 259 -3.93 -4.19 -17.41
CA SER A 259 -4.69 -3.26 -18.22
C SER A 259 -4.53 -3.52 -19.72
N LEU A 260 -5.64 -3.42 -20.45
CA LEU A 260 -5.68 -3.61 -21.90
C LEU A 260 -6.50 -2.50 -22.54
N THR A 261 -6.02 -1.95 -23.64
CA THR A 261 -6.84 -1.08 -24.49
C THR A 261 -7.69 -1.96 -25.40
N ILE A 262 -9.01 -1.89 -25.25
CA ILE A 262 -9.94 -2.76 -25.97
C ILE A 262 -11.12 -1.95 -26.52
N ASP A 263 -11.79 -2.50 -27.53
CA ASP A 263 -13.09 -2.04 -27.98
C ASP A 263 -14.04 -3.25 -28.15
N LYS A 264 -15.27 -2.98 -28.56
CA LYS A 264 -16.26 -4.03 -28.79
C LYS A 264 -15.79 -5.06 -29.83
N LYS A 265 -15.08 -4.63 -30.87
CA LYS A 265 -14.57 -5.52 -31.91
C LYS A 265 -13.51 -6.45 -31.37
N PHE A 266 -12.58 -5.94 -30.57
CA PHE A 266 -11.55 -6.72 -29.88
C PHE A 266 -12.17 -7.83 -29.04
N ILE A 267 -13.24 -7.53 -28.28
CA ILE A 267 -13.94 -8.52 -27.47
C ILE A 267 -14.47 -9.66 -28.35
N CYS A 268 -15.13 -9.33 -29.46
CA CYS A 268 -15.68 -10.32 -30.39
C CYS A 268 -14.59 -11.16 -31.08
N ASP A 269 -13.57 -10.50 -31.63
CA ASP A 269 -12.49 -11.15 -32.39
C ASP A 269 -11.64 -12.08 -31.49
N ASN A 270 -11.53 -11.77 -30.19
CA ASN A 270 -10.75 -12.52 -29.21
C ASN A 270 -11.60 -13.31 -28.21
N LYS A 271 -12.84 -13.67 -28.56
CA LYS A 271 -13.80 -14.35 -27.67
C LYS A 271 -13.20 -15.53 -26.90
N ASN A 272 -12.46 -16.42 -27.59
CA ASN A 272 -11.88 -17.60 -26.96
C ASN A 272 -10.83 -17.24 -25.91
N ILE A 273 -9.98 -16.25 -26.21
CA ILE A 273 -8.91 -15.78 -25.32
C ILE A 273 -9.52 -15.13 -24.07
N ILE A 274 -10.57 -14.33 -24.24
CA ILE A 274 -11.26 -13.66 -23.12
C ILE A 274 -11.95 -14.67 -22.20
N LEU A 275 -12.58 -15.69 -22.77
CA LEU A 275 -13.16 -16.79 -21.99
C LEU A 275 -12.10 -17.61 -21.26
N GLU A 276 -10.92 -17.81 -21.87
CA GLU A 276 -9.79 -18.48 -21.24
C GLU A 276 -9.19 -17.64 -20.10
N LEU A 277 -8.98 -16.34 -20.32
CA LEU A 277 -8.62 -15.37 -19.29
C LEU A 277 -9.58 -15.45 -18.10
N HIS A 278 -10.89 -15.40 -18.37
CA HIS A 278 -11.91 -15.49 -17.32
C HIS A 278 -11.77 -16.81 -16.53
N LYS A 279 -11.60 -17.93 -17.22
CA LYS A 279 -11.39 -19.23 -16.57
C LYS A 279 -10.13 -19.25 -15.71
N LEU A 280 -8.99 -18.73 -16.19
CA LEU A 280 -7.74 -18.71 -15.43
C LEU A 280 -7.91 -17.94 -14.11
N ARG A 281 -8.59 -16.78 -14.16
CA ARG A 281 -8.84 -15.97 -12.96
C ARG A 281 -9.67 -16.71 -11.91
N TYR A 282 -10.67 -17.46 -12.34
CA TYR A 282 -11.63 -18.15 -11.47
C TYR A 282 -11.38 -19.65 -11.27
N LYS A 283 -10.25 -20.18 -11.79
CA LYS A 283 -9.84 -21.56 -11.53
C LYS A 283 -9.50 -21.71 -10.04
N GLU A 284 -10.12 -22.68 -9.37
CA GLU A 284 -9.68 -23.14 -8.05
C GLU A 284 -8.46 -24.04 -8.25
N TYR A 285 -7.31 -23.67 -7.69
CA TYR A 285 -6.21 -24.62 -7.53
C TYR A 285 -6.55 -25.49 -6.32
N LYS A 286 -6.74 -26.79 -6.55
CA LYS A 286 -6.80 -27.74 -5.45
C LYS A 286 -5.46 -27.67 -4.74
N THR A 287 -5.46 -27.16 -3.52
CA THR A 287 -4.35 -27.35 -2.60
C THR A 287 -4.23 -28.85 -2.40
N GLU A 288 -3.13 -29.45 -2.86
CA GLU A 288 -2.80 -30.82 -2.46
C GLU A 288 -2.61 -30.78 -0.95
N GLU A 289 -3.55 -31.39 -0.23
CA GLU A 289 -3.39 -31.70 1.18
C GLU A 289 -2.14 -32.57 1.29
N LEU A 290 -1.06 -31.97 1.80
CA LEU A 290 0.09 -32.70 2.34
C LEU A 290 -0.43 -33.54 3.52
N ILE A 291 -0.73 -34.81 3.24
CA ILE A 291 -0.91 -35.87 4.23
C ILE A 291 0.47 -36.29 4.75
#